data_AF-A0A3S3R9B2-F1
#
_entry.id   AF-A0A3S3R9B2-F1
#
_cell.length_a   1.000
_cell.length_b   1.000
_cell.length_c   1.000
_cell.angle_alpha   90.00
_cell.angle_beta   90.00
_cell.angle_gamma   90.00
#
_symmetry.space_group_name_H-M   'P 1'
#
loop_
_entity.id
_entity.type
_entity.pdbx_description
1 polymer ?
#
loop_
_entity_poly.entity_id
_entity_poly.type
_entity_poly.pdbx_seq_one_letter_code
_entity_poly.pdbx_strand_id
1 'polypeptide(L)'
;MGALFQSQCMVEIIFQDTGILVSPLADRIGQSLLKSIVAHGRASLVVSGGSTPKALFKQLSAVDIPWQDVVISLVDERWVDPADPASNEQLVRQYLLQDRAAAATFIGLKNSSPTAAQGEAQCEQELRKIPRPLPC
;
A
#
# COMPACT_ATOMS: atom_id res chain seq x y z
N MET A 1 -20.02 25.40 -11.57
CA MET A 1 -20.02 23.94 -11.37
C MET A 1 -19.31 23.66 -10.05
N GLY A 2 -20.07 23.53 -8.96
CA GLY A 2 -19.51 23.39 -7.62
C GLY A 2 -18.96 21.99 -7.38
N ALA A 3 -17.69 21.91 -6.98
CA ALA A 3 -17.14 20.69 -6.42
C ALA A 3 -17.86 20.42 -5.10
N LEU A 4 -18.61 19.31 -5.05
CA LEU A 4 -19.18 18.80 -3.81
C LEU A 4 -18.01 18.38 -2.92
N PHE A 5 -17.63 19.23 -1.96
CA PHE A 5 -16.81 18.82 -0.84
C PHE A 5 -17.62 17.81 -0.03
N GLN A 6 -17.37 16.52 -0.24
CA GLN A 6 -17.84 15.51 0.70
C GLN A 6 -17.10 15.73 2.02
N SER A 7 -17.77 16.28 3.02
CA SER A 7 -17.30 16.24 4.41
C SER A 7 -17.13 14.78 4.82
N GLN A 8 -15.91 14.26 4.73
CA GLN A 8 -15.54 13.06 5.46
C GLN A 8 -15.40 13.45 6.92
N CYS A 9 -16.36 13.01 7.73
CA CYS A 9 -16.20 13.00 9.17
C CYS A 9 -15.05 12.03 9.50
N MET A 10 -14.09 12.47 10.31
CA MET A 10 -13.07 11.58 10.85
C MET A 10 -13.77 10.53 11.71
N VAL A 11 -13.65 9.25 11.33
CA VAL A 11 -14.23 8.14 12.08
C VAL A 11 -13.10 7.34 12.70
N GLU A 12 -13.05 7.33 14.03
CA GLU A 12 -12.20 6.43 14.80
C GLU A 12 -12.99 5.14 15.11
N ILE A 13 -12.38 3.99 14.83
CA ILE A 13 -12.94 2.68 15.16
C ILE A 13 -11.91 1.96 16.02
N ILE A 14 -12.28 1.67 17.27
CA ILE A 14 -11.40 1.05 18.27
C ILE A 14 -11.74 -0.43 18.36
N PHE A 15 -10.70 -1.27 18.29
CA PHE A 15 -10.78 -2.72 18.46
C PHE A 15 -10.04 -3.12 19.74
N GLN A 16 -10.47 -4.23 20.35
CA GLN A 16 -9.86 -4.71 21.60
C GLN A 16 -8.41 -5.17 21.39
N ASP A 17 -8.13 -5.83 20.26
CA ASP A 17 -6.81 -6.31 19.90
C ASP A 17 -6.64 -6.41 18.38
N THR A 18 -5.41 -6.74 17.97
CA THR A 18 -5.03 -6.86 16.56
C THR A 18 -5.71 -8.04 15.86
N GLY A 19 -6.00 -9.14 16.56
CA GLY A 19 -6.69 -10.30 15.99
C GLY A 19 -8.09 -9.96 15.49
N ILE A 20 -8.83 -9.13 16.23
CA ILE A 20 -10.17 -8.68 15.83
C ILE A 20 -10.10 -7.56 14.77
N LEU A 21 -9.05 -6.73 14.78
CA LEU A 21 -8.86 -5.62 13.83
C LEU A 21 -8.57 -6.07 12.39
N VAL A 22 -7.79 -7.14 12.21
CA VAL A 22 -7.20 -7.50 10.91
C VAL A 22 -8.27 -7.73 9.84
N SER A 23 -9.31 -8.52 10.14
CA SER A 23 -10.33 -8.85 9.13
C SER A 23 -11.15 -7.63 8.70
N PRO A 24 -11.76 -6.86 9.62
CA PRO A 24 -12.51 -5.66 9.24
C PRO A 24 -11.65 -4.62 8.51
N LEU A 25 -10.36 -4.50 8.88
CA LEU A 25 -9.45 -3.58 8.22
C LEU A 25 -9.11 -4.03 6.80
N ALA A 26 -8.81 -5.31 6.59
CA ALA A 26 -8.56 -5.87 5.26
C ALA A 26 -9.78 -5.68 4.34
N ASP A 27 -10.99 -5.96 4.85
CA ASP A 27 -12.24 -5.78 4.10
C ASP A 27 -12.46 -4.31 3.72
N ARG A 28 -12.22 -3.39 4.67
CA ARG A 28 -12.40 -1.95 4.43
C ARG A 28 -11.39 -1.42 3.42
N ILE A 29 -10.13 -1.86 3.48
CA ILE A 29 -9.11 -1.52 2.48
C ILE A 29 -9.53 -2.06 1.11
N GLY A 30 -9.92 -3.33 1.03
CA GLY A 30 -10.39 -3.96 -0.21
C GLY A 30 -11.56 -3.22 -0.85
N GLN A 31 -12.57 -2.85 -0.06
CA GLN A 31 -13.70 -2.06 -0.54
C GLN A 31 -13.28 -0.67 -1.03
N SER A 32 -12.34 -0.01 -0.35
CA SER A 32 -11.82 1.29 -0.77
C SER A 32 -11.07 1.19 -2.11
N LEU A 33 -10.21 0.18 -2.25
CA LEU A 33 -9.50 -0.09 -3.51
C LEU A 33 -10.48 -0.40 -4.64
N LEU A 34 -11.46 -1.27 -4.41
CA LEU A 34 -12.46 -1.62 -5.41
C LEU A 34 -13.26 -0.39 -5.87
N LYS A 35 -13.67 0.49 -4.94
CA LYS A 35 -14.35 1.74 -5.29
C LYS A 35 -13.49 2.63 -6.18
N SER A 36 -12.20 2.75 -5.87
CA SER A 36 -11.26 3.53 -6.67
C SER A 36 -11.03 2.93 -8.06
N ILE A 37 -10.89 1.60 -8.16
CA ILE A 37 -10.82 0.88 -9.44
C ILE A 37 -12.07 1.13 -10.28
N VAL A 38 -13.26 1.00 -9.70
CA VAL A 38 -14.53 1.26 -10.41
C VAL A 38 -14.64 2.71 -10.89
N ALA A 39 -14.17 3.67 -10.09
CA ALA A 39 -14.27 5.09 -10.42
C ALA A 39 -13.20 5.59 -11.40
N HIS A 40 -12.01 5.01 -11.38
CA HIS A 40 -10.82 5.57 -12.04
C HIS A 40 -10.05 4.56 -12.92
N GLY A 41 -10.48 3.30 -12.95
CA GLY A 41 -9.81 2.19 -13.63
C GLY A 41 -8.55 1.69 -12.94
N ARG A 42 -8.19 2.27 -11.78
CA ARG A 42 -6.98 1.95 -11.01
C ARG A 42 -7.08 2.44 -9.58
N ALA A 43 -6.31 1.82 -8.69
CA ALA A 43 -6.17 2.24 -7.31
C ALA A 43 -4.69 2.26 -6.88
N SER A 44 -4.43 2.92 -5.77
CA SER A 44 -3.11 2.96 -5.13
C SER A 44 -3.22 2.59 -3.66
N LEU A 45 -2.23 1.89 -3.11
CA LEU A 45 -2.12 1.62 -1.68
C LEU A 45 -0.69 1.94 -1.22
N VAL A 46 -0.55 2.81 -0.22
CA VAL A 46 0.76 3.12 0.37
C VAL A 46 0.79 2.55 1.78
N VAL A 47 1.77 1.69 2.06
CA VAL A 47 1.84 0.94 3.33
C VAL A 47 3.12 1.24 4.10
N SER A 48 3.03 1.15 5.42
CA SER A 48 4.19 1.25 6.31
C SER A 48 4.78 -0.13 6.61
N GLY A 49 6.06 -0.14 6.98
CA GLY A 49 6.72 -1.35 7.48
C GLY A 49 6.33 -1.76 8.90
N GLY A 50 7.14 -2.64 9.49
CA GLY A 50 7.04 -3.07 10.89
C GLY A 50 6.49 -4.48 11.07
N SER A 51 6.34 -4.91 12.33
CA SER A 51 5.86 -6.25 12.69
C SER A 51 4.33 -6.35 12.71
N THR A 52 3.65 -5.28 13.12
CA THR A 52 2.19 -5.19 13.25
C THR A 52 1.41 -5.47 11.95
N PRO A 53 1.81 -4.96 10.76
CA PRO A 53 0.99 -5.16 9.55
C PRO A 53 1.10 -6.57 8.94
N LYS A 54 1.97 -7.47 9.44
CA LYS A 54 2.17 -8.80 8.83
C LYS A 54 0.88 -9.62 8.71
N ALA A 55 0.06 -9.63 9.77
CA ALA A 55 -1.21 -10.35 9.76
C ALA A 55 -2.21 -9.70 8.79
N LEU A 56 -2.27 -8.37 8.78
CA LEU A 56 -3.09 -7.59 7.85
C LEU A 56 -2.71 -7.87 6.40
N PHE A 57 -1.42 -7.83 6.06
CA PHE A 57 -0.93 -8.05 4.71
C PHE A 57 -1.29 -9.45 4.19
N LYS A 58 -1.11 -10.48 5.02
CA LYS A 58 -1.51 -11.86 4.67
C LYS A 58 -3.01 -12.01 4.42
N GLN A 59 -3.85 -11.31 5.18
CA GLN A 59 -5.29 -11.37 4.95
C GLN A 59 -5.69 -10.53 3.74
N LEU A 60 -5.09 -9.35 3.58
CA LEU A 60 -5.33 -8.45 2.46
C LEU A 60 -4.91 -9.08 1.13
N SER A 61 -3.81 -9.85 1.09
CA SER A 61 -3.30 -10.50 -0.13
C SER A 61 -4.33 -11.44 -0.79
N ALA A 62 -5.24 -11.99 0.00
CA ALA A 62 -6.28 -12.92 -0.43
C ALA A 62 -7.61 -12.24 -0.81
N VAL A 63 -7.77 -10.93 -0.62
CA VAL A 63 -9.03 -10.21 -0.90
C VAL A 63 -9.35 -10.24 -2.40
N ASP A 64 -10.63 -10.43 -2.73
CA ASP A 64 -11.10 -10.58 -4.10
C ASP A 64 -11.36 -9.23 -4.80
N ILE A 65 -10.30 -8.63 -5.34
CA ILE A 65 -10.37 -7.42 -6.16
C ILE A 65 -9.45 -7.52 -7.39
N PRO A 66 -9.61 -6.66 -8.41
CA PRO A 66 -8.71 -6.60 -9.57
C PRO A 66 -7.31 -6.07 -9.20
N TRP A 67 -6.48 -6.92 -8.60
CA TRP A 67 -5.14 -6.53 -8.12
C TRP A 67 -4.21 -6.00 -9.21
N GLN A 68 -4.38 -6.42 -10.46
CA GLN A 68 -3.64 -5.89 -11.60
C GLN A 68 -3.84 -4.39 -11.81
N ASP A 69 -4.94 -3.83 -11.30
CA ASP A 69 -5.27 -2.40 -11.38
C ASP A 69 -4.82 -1.64 -10.11
N VAL A 70 -4.11 -2.31 -9.19
CA VAL A 70 -3.61 -1.74 -7.93
C VAL A 70 -2.10 -1.49 -8.01
N VAL A 71 -1.70 -0.28 -7.65
CA VAL A 71 -0.29 0.10 -7.45
C VAL A 71 0.01 0.20 -5.95
N ILE A 72 0.97 -0.57 -5.47
CA ILE A 72 1.43 -0.58 -4.07
C ILE A 72 2.77 0.15 -3.96
N SER A 73 2.91 0.97 -2.93
CA SER A 73 4.17 1.64 -2.58
C SER A 73 4.36 1.69 -1.05
N LEU A 74 5.49 2.24 -0.61
CA LEU A 74 5.87 2.36 0.79
C LEU A 74 5.80 3.81 1.27
N VAL A 75 5.46 4.00 2.54
CA VAL A 75 5.55 5.31 3.21
C VAL A 75 7.01 5.69 3.44
N ASP A 76 7.83 4.73 3.86
CA ASP A 76 9.25 4.87 4.19
C ASP A 76 10.03 3.60 3.81
N GLU A 77 11.35 3.72 3.69
CA GLU A 77 12.25 2.58 3.45
C GLU A 77 13.64 2.85 4.04
N ARG A 78 14.34 1.77 4.40
CA ARG A 78 15.72 1.77 4.86
C ARG A 78 16.61 1.60 3.64
N TRP A 79 17.71 2.35 3.56
CA TRP A 79 18.60 2.30 2.41
C TRP A 79 19.55 1.07 2.43
N VAL A 80 18.96 -0.11 2.49
CA VAL A 80 19.61 -1.43 2.53
C VAL A 80 19.29 -2.23 1.27
N ASP A 81 19.85 -3.43 1.14
CA ASP A 81 19.49 -4.35 0.05
C ASP A 81 18.02 -4.79 0.16
N PRO A 82 17.26 -4.94 -0.95
CA PRO A 82 15.87 -5.40 -0.89
C PRO A 82 15.65 -6.80 -0.32
N ALA A 83 16.69 -7.63 -0.20
CA ALA A 83 16.64 -8.92 0.48
C ALA A 83 16.98 -8.84 1.98
N ASP A 84 17.40 -7.67 2.47
CA ASP A 84 17.75 -7.45 3.87
C ASP A 84 16.50 -7.56 4.77
N PRO A 85 16.57 -8.25 5.92
CA PRO A 85 15.46 -8.33 6.88
C PRO A 85 14.92 -6.98 7.39
N ALA A 86 15.69 -5.90 7.28
CA ALA A 86 15.27 -4.54 7.65
C ALA A 86 14.49 -3.80 6.54
N SER A 87 14.47 -4.33 5.31
CA SER A 87 13.77 -3.73 4.17
C SER A 87 12.26 -3.85 4.31
N ASN A 88 11.56 -2.73 4.16
CA ASN A 88 10.11 -2.69 4.09
C ASN A 88 9.59 -3.31 2.78
N GLU A 89 10.34 -3.19 1.68
CA GLU A 89 10.06 -3.89 0.44
C GLU A 89 10.10 -5.41 0.63
N GLN A 90 11.10 -5.94 1.33
CA GLN A 90 11.17 -7.37 1.69
C GLN A 90 9.89 -7.82 2.42
N LEU A 91 9.46 -7.04 3.41
CA LEU A 91 8.22 -7.29 4.17
C LEU A 91 6.99 -7.30 3.25
N VAL A 92 6.82 -6.30 2.39
CA VAL A 92 5.68 -6.22 1.46
C VAL A 92 5.68 -7.38 0.48
N ARG A 93 6.84 -7.72 -0.08
CA ARG A 93 6.97 -8.87 -0.98
C ARG A 93 6.63 -10.18 -0.27
N GLN A 94 7.09 -10.35 0.97
CA GLN A 94 6.89 -11.57 1.73
C GLN A 94 5.44 -11.77 2.19
N TYR A 95 4.74 -10.70 2.55
CA TYR A 95 3.44 -10.82 3.24
C TYR A 95 2.24 -10.26 2.46
N LEU A 96 2.43 -9.27 1.57
CA LEU A 96 1.33 -8.62 0.85
C LEU A 96 1.28 -9.02 -0.61
N LEU A 97 2.41 -9.01 -1.34
CA LEU A 97 2.47 -9.38 -2.76
C LEU A 97 2.47 -10.90 -2.94
N GLN A 98 1.48 -11.55 -2.34
CA GLN A 98 1.23 -12.98 -2.35
C GLN A 98 -0.21 -13.22 -2.84
N ASP A 99 -0.59 -14.49 -3.02
CA ASP A 99 -1.94 -14.89 -3.41
C ASP A 99 -2.49 -14.06 -4.60
N ARG A 100 -3.60 -13.34 -4.40
CA ARG A 100 -4.24 -12.52 -5.44
C ARG A 100 -3.51 -11.20 -5.63
N ALA A 101 -3.00 -10.61 -4.55
CA ALA A 101 -2.23 -9.38 -4.57
C ALA A 101 -0.86 -9.49 -5.23
N ALA A 102 -0.39 -10.69 -5.54
CA ALA A 102 0.80 -10.90 -6.39
C ALA A 102 0.66 -10.26 -7.79
N ALA A 103 -0.57 -10.02 -8.26
CA ALA A 103 -0.82 -9.34 -9.53
C ALA A 103 -0.65 -7.81 -9.47
N ALA A 104 -0.50 -7.23 -8.27
CA ALA A 104 -0.32 -5.79 -8.10
C ALA A 104 1.02 -5.29 -8.63
N THR A 105 1.04 -4.04 -9.11
CA THR A 105 2.29 -3.35 -9.44
C THR A 105 2.91 -2.80 -8.16
N PHE A 106 4.18 -3.11 -7.90
CA PHE A 106 4.90 -2.54 -6.75
C PHE A 106 5.93 -1.50 -7.20
N ILE A 107 5.90 -0.33 -6.55
CA ILE A 107 6.87 0.75 -6.72
C ILE A 107 7.63 0.91 -5.40
N GLY A 108 8.88 0.43 -5.35
CA GLY A 108 9.76 0.56 -4.20
C GLY A 108 10.42 1.93 -4.11
N LEU A 109 11.00 2.23 -2.95
CA LEU A 109 11.75 3.48 -2.72
C LEU A 109 13.26 3.33 -2.90
N LYS A 110 13.79 2.11 -2.74
CA LYS A 110 15.22 1.81 -2.93
C LYS A 110 15.53 1.63 -4.42
N ASN A 111 16.62 2.25 -4.87
CA ASN A 111 17.20 2.00 -6.19
C ASN A 111 18.69 1.64 -6.08
N SER A 112 19.40 1.52 -7.20
CA SER A 112 20.81 1.13 -7.23
C SER A 112 21.78 2.21 -6.75
N SER A 113 21.31 3.41 -6.39
CA SER A 113 22.20 4.49 -5.96
C SER A 113 22.88 4.14 -4.62
N PRO A 114 24.16 4.52 -4.45
CA PRO A 114 24.93 4.23 -3.23
C PRO A 114 24.30 4.76 -1.95
N THR A 115 23.66 5.94 -2.02
CA THR A 115 23.03 6.60 -0.86
C THR A 115 21.60 7.05 -1.19
N ALA A 116 20.79 7.23 -0.15
CA ALA A 116 19.41 7.70 -0.29
C ALA A 116 19.33 9.08 -0.96
N ALA A 117 20.20 10.01 -0.56
CA ALA A 117 20.27 11.34 -1.15
C ALA A 117 20.57 11.32 -2.65
N GLN A 118 21.43 10.39 -3.11
CA GLN A 118 21.73 10.24 -4.54
C GLN A 118 20.58 9.57 -5.30
N GLY A 119 19.81 8.70 -4.64
CA GLY A 119 18.68 8.00 -5.23
C GLY A 119 17.36 8.77 -5.22
N GLU A 120 17.29 9.90 -4.52
CA GLU A 120 16.04 10.66 -4.29
C GLU A 120 15.33 11.03 -5.59
N ALA A 121 16.04 11.64 -6.55
CA ALA A 121 15.43 12.10 -7.79
C ALA A 121 14.80 10.96 -8.61
N GLN A 122 15.46 9.80 -8.67
CA GLN A 122 14.92 8.63 -9.33
C GLN A 122 13.71 8.08 -8.55
N CYS A 123 13.79 8.01 -7.22
CA CYS A 123 12.66 7.60 -6.38
C CYS A 123 11.43 8.49 -6.62
N GLU A 124 11.61 9.81 -6.65
CA GLU A 124 10.53 10.76 -6.91
C GLU A 124 9.92 10.54 -8.30
N GLN A 125 10.76 10.32 -9.32
CA GLN A 125 10.28 10.03 -10.68
C GLN A 125 9.41 8.77 -10.74
N GLU A 126 9.80 7.71 -10.02
CA GLU A 126 9.02 6.48 -9.94
C GLU A 126 7.71 6.69 -9.16
N LEU A 127 7.75 7.41 -8.04
CA LEU A 127 6.56 7.71 -7.24
C LEU A 127 5.50 8.53 -7.99
N ARG A 128 5.89 9.32 -9.00
CA ARG A 128 4.94 10.04 -9.88
C ARG A 128 4.05 9.10 -10.70
N LYS A 129 4.40 7.82 -10.84
CA LYS A 129 3.60 6.80 -11.53
C LYS A 129 2.44 6.28 -10.67
N ILE A 130 2.43 6.55 -9.37
CA ILE A 130 1.35 6.13 -8.46
C ILE A 130 0.06 6.89 -8.84
N PRO A 131 -1.06 6.19 -9.07
CA PRO A 131 -2.34 6.80 -9.36
C PRO A 131 -2.80 7.74 -8.24
N ARG A 132 -3.44 8.85 -8.62
CA ARG A 132 -4.02 9.83 -7.69
C ARG A 132 -5.55 9.82 -7.83
N PRO A 133 -6.32 10.15 -6.79
CA PRO A 133 -5.86 10.43 -5.42
C PRO A 133 -5.42 9.16 -4.69
N LEU A 134 -4.56 9.31 -3.68
CA LEU A 134 -4.34 8.21 -2.73
C LEU A 134 -5.65 8.00 -1.95
N PRO A 135 -6.16 6.76 -1.81
CA PRO A 135 -7.36 6.51 -1.03
C PRO A 135 -7.10 6.91 0.43
N CYS A 136 -8.03 7.69 0.96
CA CYS A 136 -8.13 8.07 2.36
C CYS A 136 -8.75 6.95 3.21
#